data_AF-A0A0S4JEG8-F1
#
_entry.id   AF-A0A0S4JEG8-F1
#
_cell.length_a   1.000
_cell.length_b   1.000
_cell.length_c   1.000
_cell.angle_alpha   90.00
_cell.angle_beta   90.00
_cell.angle_gamma   90.00
#
_symmetry.space_group_name_H-M   'P 1'
#
loop_
_entity.id
_entity.type
_entity.pdbx_description
1 polymer ?
#
loop_
_entity_poly.entity_id
_entity_poly.type
_entity_poly.pdbx_seq_one_letter_code
_entity_poly.pdbx_strand_id
1 'polypeptide(L)'
;MPEGRIELIIGPMFAGKTTELMRRVKREIHARRLCFVIKYCQDSRYSKDHVASHDKVTLRAKASVSKLSEVGDEWKYHEVIAVDEGQFFPDLLDFCRIASDAGKTVIVSALDGDFLRKPFGHVCELVPMCESVMKLTAVCMMCHTKEASFTRRTVASDAQELIGGADMYIATCRECFLNPVPPSPARMVRVRDAIRDVERATTSTDAPAPQRIIVEESDETETSADVSPKMLNLAPPPFPEVPVVATKLASHEITSEPALKKARCESPP
;
A
#
# COMPACT_ATOMS: atom_id res chain seq x y z
N MET A 1 -14.29 19.22 -20.36
CA MET A 1 -15.07 18.52 -19.30
C MET A 1 -14.09 18.16 -18.19
N PRO A 2 -14.48 18.04 -16.91
CA PRO A 2 -13.57 17.50 -15.92
C PRO A 2 -13.20 16.08 -16.33
N GLU A 3 -11.93 15.83 -16.63
CA GLU A 3 -11.42 14.49 -16.87
C GLU A 3 -11.41 13.78 -15.52
N GLY A 4 -12.34 12.83 -15.34
CA GLY A 4 -12.32 11.96 -14.18
C GLY A 4 -11.04 11.13 -14.18
N ARG A 5 -10.58 10.76 -12.98
CA ARG A 5 -9.32 10.02 -12.81
C ARG A 5 -9.31 9.24 -11.51
N ILE A 6 -8.47 8.21 -11.46
CA ILE A 6 -8.19 7.35 -10.33
C ILE A 6 -6.71 7.50 -9.93
N GLU A 7 -6.49 7.95 -8.71
CA GLU A 7 -5.19 8.05 -8.06
C GLU A 7 -5.07 6.97 -6.97
N LEU A 8 -4.14 6.05 -7.11
CA LEU A 8 -3.94 4.94 -6.17
C LEU A 8 -2.67 5.14 -5.32
N ILE A 9 -2.83 5.17 -4.01
CA ILE A 9 -1.78 5.26 -3.01
C ILE A 9 -1.70 3.89 -2.30
N ILE A 10 -0.63 3.16 -2.55
CA ILE A 10 -0.36 1.84 -2.00
C ILE A 10 0.90 1.81 -1.15
N GLY A 11 1.13 0.71 -0.45
CA GLY A 11 2.29 0.50 0.41
C GLY A 11 1.93 -0.25 1.68
N PRO A 12 2.93 -0.68 2.47
CA PRO A 12 2.68 -1.45 3.68
C PRO A 12 1.97 -0.62 4.75
N MET A 13 1.54 -1.28 5.82
CA MET A 13 1.19 -0.59 7.07
C MET A 13 2.32 0.35 7.52
N PHE A 14 1.96 1.43 8.21
CA PHE A 14 2.88 2.45 8.73
C PHE A 14 3.61 3.31 7.67
N ALA A 15 3.26 3.18 6.38
CA ALA A 15 3.80 4.02 5.30
C ALA A 15 3.12 5.40 5.16
N GLY A 16 2.16 5.73 6.03
CA GLY A 16 1.47 7.04 5.99
C GLY A 16 0.45 7.23 4.86
N LYS A 17 -0.14 6.13 4.33
CA LYS A 17 -1.10 6.18 3.21
C LYS A 17 -2.30 7.09 3.48
N THR A 18 -2.98 6.91 4.61
CA THR A 18 -4.10 7.78 5.03
C THR A 18 -3.67 9.24 5.15
N THR A 19 -2.45 9.51 5.63
CA THR A 19 -1.90 10.87 5.71
C THR A 19 -1.75 11.48 4.32
N GLU A 20 -1.20 10.74 3.35
CA GLU A 20 -1.06 11.20 1.96
C GLU A 20 -2.43 11.40 1.30
N LEU A 21 -3.38 10.48 1.50
CA LEU A 21 -4.78 10.61 1.05
C LEU A 21 -5.39 11.92 1.57
N MET A 22 -5.33 12.14 2.89
CA MET A 22 -5.89 13.33 3.50
C MET A 22 -5.16 14.61 3.10
N ARG A 23 -3.84 14.56 2.85
CA ARG A 23 -3.09 15.69 2.30
C ARG A 23 -3.61 16.10 0.92
N ARG A 24 -3.89 15.12 0.04
CA ARG A 24 -4.50 15.39 -1.27
C ARG A 24 -5.92 15.95 -1.13
N VAL A 25 -6.75 15.37 -0.27
CA VAL A 25 -8.11 15.89 0.03
C VAL A 25 -8.07 17.34 0.52
N LYS A 26 -7.16 17.67 1.46
CA LYS A 26 -6.99 19.05 1.95
C LYS A 26 -6.62 20.03 0.83
N ARG A 27 -5.79 19.62 -0.12
CA ARG A 27 -5.44 20.44 -1.30
C ARG A 27 -6.68 20.74 -2.16
N GLU A 28 -7.52 19.75 -2.43
CA GLU A 28 -8.76 19.95 -3.20
C GLU A 28 -9.77 20.83 -2.45
N ILE A 29 -9.83 20.70 -1.13
CA ILE A 29 -10.60 21.58 -0.24
C ILE A 29 -10.15 23.04 -0.34
N HIS A 30 -8.84 23.31 -0.33
CA HIS A 30 -8.32 24.66 -0.53
C HIS A 30 -8.65 25.22 -1.91
N ALA A 31 -8.77 24.35 -2.92
CA ALA A 31 -9.30 24.68 -4.24
C ALA A 31 -10.83 24.79 -4.30
N ARG A 32 -11.52 24.73 -3.15
CA ARG A 32 -12.98 24.83 -2.99
C ARG A 32 -13.78 23.71 -3.66
N ARG A 33 -13.16 22.56 -3.92
CA ARG A 33 -13.85 21.39 -4.49
C ARG A 33 -14.54 20.58 -3.41
N LEU A 34 -15.72 20.05 -3.72
CA LEU A 34 -16.49 19.23 -2.78
C LEU A 34 -15.87 17.83 -2.64
N CYS A 35 -15.47 17.48 -1.41
CA CYS A 35 -14.78 16.23 -1.12
C CYS A 35 -15.62 15.29 -0.25
N PHE A 36 -15.68 14.02 -0.62
CA PHE A 36 -16.34 12.95 0.13
C PHE A 36 -15.31 11.91 0.56
N VAL A 37 -15.22 11.61 1.86
CA VAL A 37 -14.28 10.62 2.38
C VAL A 37 -15.03 9.38 2.86
N ILE A 38 -14.65 8.22 2.34
CA ILE A 38 -15.24 6.92 2.68
C ILE A 38 -14.19 6.11 3.45
N LYS A 39 -14.59 5.57 4.60
CA LYS A 39 -13.77 4.71 5.46
C LYS A 39 -14.42 3.35 5.62
N TYR A 40 -13.59 2.33 5.87
CA TYR A 40 -14.07 1.00 6.21
C TYR A 40 -14.62 0.97 7.65
N CYS A 41 -15.83 0.43 7.85
CA CYS A 41 -16.53 0.51 9.13
C CYS A 41 -15.94 -0.37 10.24
N GLN A 42 -15.30 -1.48 9.89
CA GLN A 42 -14.73 -2.39 10.89
C GLN A 42 -13.33 -1.96 11.33
N ASP A 43 -12.72 -1.00 10.62
CA ASP A 43 -11.50 -0.36 11.07
C ASP A 43 -11.78 0.72 12.12
N SER A 44 -11.85 0.29 13.38
CA SER A 44 -12.08 1.16 14.54
C SER A 44 -10.79 1.64 15.22
N ARG A 45 -9.61 1.36 14.63
CA ARG A 45 -8.30 1.71 15.21
C ARG A 45 -8.12 3.23 15.35
N TYR A 46 -8.70 3.97 14.41
CA TYR A 46 -8.76 5.43 14.45
C TYR A 46 -10.19 5.81 14.87
N SER A 47 -10.33 6.26 16.12
CA SER A 47 -11.58 6.50 16.85
C SER A 47 -12.77 7.04 16.04
N LYS A 48 -13.96 6.58 16.44
CA LYS A 48 -15.28 6.96 15.88
C LYS A 48 -15.59 8.46 15.88
N ASP A 49 -14.84 9.28 16.63
CA ASP A 49 -15.24 10.66 16.96
C ASP A 49 -14.18 11.76 16.72
N HIS A 50 -12.95 11.46 16.28
CA HIS A 50 -11.90 12.49 16.18
C HIS A 50 -11.50 12.86 14.76
N VAL A 51 -12.43 13.51 14.06
CA VAL A 51 -12.04 14.64 13.21
C VAL A 51 -12.89 15.86 13.59
N ALA A 52 -12.84 16.19 14.87
CA ALA A 52 -13.12 17.54 15.32
C ALA A 52 -11.80 18.32 15.27
N SER A 53 -11.48 18.90 14.11
CA SER A 53 -10.51 19.98 14.05
C SER A 53 -11.03 20.97 13.02
N HIS A 54 -11.58 22.07 13.54
CA HIS A 54 -11.88 23.40 12.98
C HIS A 54 -12.37 23.61 11.51
N ASP A 55 -12.14 22.68 10.59
CA ASP A 55 -12.51 22.68 9.18
C ASP A 55 -13.90 22.06 8.93
N LYS A 56 -14.88 22.40 9.77
CA LYS A 56 -16.27 21.91 9.62
C LYS A 56 -16.97 22.40 8.33
N VAL A 57 -16.31 23.22 7.51
CA VAL A 57 -16.89 23.82 6.31
C VAL A 57 -16.58 23.02 5.03
N THR A 58 -15.56 22.16 5.01
CA THR A 58 -15.05 21.60 3.75
C THR A 58 -14.84 20.08 3.70
N LEU A 59 -14.76 19.37 4.83
CA LEU A 59 -14.94 17.90 4.88
C LEU A 59 -16.43 17.60 5.03
N ARG A 60 -17.18 17.73 3.92
CA ARG A 60 -18.65 17.78 3.95
C ARG A 60 -19.35 16.46 4.26
N ALA A 61 -18.73 15.32 4.01
CA ALA A 61 -19.32 14.05 4.42
C ALA A 61 -18.26 12.97 4.66
N LYS A 62 -18.50 12.17 5.69
CA LYS A 62 -17.75 10.95 6.00
C LYS A 62 -18.71 9.79 6.07
N ALA A 63 -18.48 8.77 5.28
CA ALA A 63 -19.18 7.50 5.38
C ALA A 63 -18.27 6.46 6.00
N SER A 64 -18.83 5.62 6.87
CA SER A 64 -18.18 4.46 7.46
C SER A 64 -19.02 3.25 7.07
N VAL A 65 -18.54 2.48 6.08
CA VAL A 65 -19.33 1.44 5.39
C VAL A 65 -18.51 0.16 5.22
N SER A 66 -19.20 -0.97 4.97
CA SER A 66 -18.52 -2.23 4.66
C SER A 66 -18.40 -2.49 3.16
N LYS A 67 -19.27 -1.85 2.37
CA LYS A 67 -19.28 -1.84 0.91
C LYS A 67 -19.48 -0.42 0.41
N LEU A 68 -18.85 -0.07 -0.71
CA LEU A 68 -18.98 1.28 -1.28
C LEU A 68 -20.42 1.55 -1.77
N SER A 69 -21.15 0.53 -2.20
CA SER A 69 -22.56 0.63 -2.59
C SER A 69 -23.47 1.15 -1.47
N GLU A 70 -23.09 0.99 -0.20
CA GLU A 70 -23.87 1.45 0.96
C GLU A 70 -23.93 2.98 1.07
N VAL A 71 -23.01 3.71 0.41
CA VAL A 71 -23.03 5.18 0.39
C VAL A 71 -24.15 5.76 -0.50
N GLY A 72 -24.85 4.91 -1.26
CA GLY A 72 -25.93 5.30 -2.14
C GLY A 72 -25.49 6.32 -3.19
N ASP A 73 -26.27 7.39 -3.34
CA ASP A 73 -26.05 8.44 -4.34
C ASP A 73 -25.26 9.65 -3.82
N GLU A 74 -24.85 9.64 -2.54
CA GLU A 74 -24.21 10.80 -1.90
C GLU A 74 -22.92 11.25 -2.61
N TRP A 75 -22.14 10.28 -3.11
CA TRP A 75 -20.90 10.55 -3.85
C TRP A 75 -21.14 11.35 -5.14
N LYS A 76 -22.35 11.31 -5.72
CA LYS A 76 -22.68 12.02 -6.97
C LYS A 76 -22.64 13.54 -6.79
N TYR A 77 -22.90 14.04 -5.58
CA TYR A 77 -22.89 15.47 -5.25
C TYR A 77 -21.49 16.05 -4.98
N HIS A 78 -20.46 15.20 -5.01
CA HIS A 78 -19.09 15.57 -4.71
C HIS A 78 -18.23 15.51 -5.97
N GLU A 79 -17.12 16.25 -5.99
CA GLU A 79 -16.17 16.28 -7.12
C GLU A 79 -14.99 15.34 -6.90
N VAL A 80 -14.61 15.15 -5.63
CA VAL A 80 -13.47 14.34 -5.19
C VAL A 80 -13.98 13.28 -4.22
N ILE A 81 -13.69 12.01 -4.51
CA ILE A 81 -14.05 10.87 -3.67
C ILE A 81 -12.76 10.24 -3.16
N ALA A 82 -12.58 10.19 -1.85
CA ALA A 82 -11.42 9.62 -1.20
C ALA A 82 -11.81 8.35 -0.45
N VAL A 83 -11.28 7.20 -0.87
CA VAL A 83 -11.54 5.89 -0.26
C VAL A 83 -10.31 5.48 0.54
N ASP A 84 -10.46 5.32 1.85
CA ASP A 84 -9.40 4.83 2.73
C ASP A 84 -9.60 3.34 3.05
N GLU A 85 -8.49 2.62 3.21
CA GLU A 85 -8.46 1.16 3.40
C GLU A 85 -9.18 0.39 2.28
N GLY A 86 -8.89 0.79 1.03
CA GLY A 86 -9.51 0.28 -0.20
C GLY A 86 -9.56 -1.24 -0.32
N GLN A 87 -8.56 -1.94 0.23
CA GLN A 87 -8.46 -3.40 0.16
C GLN A 87 -9.63 -4.18 0.80
N PHE A 88 -10.40 -3.54 1.69
CA PHE A 88 -11.54 -4.19 2.35
C PHE A 88 -12.85 -4.06 1.57
N PHE A 89 -12.89 -3.25 0.51
CA PHE A 89 -14.11 -3.06 -0.28
C PHE A 89 -14.17 -4.06 -1.44
N PRO A 90 -15.11 -5.02 -1.43
CA PRO A 90 -15.25 -6.00 -2.51
C PRO A 90 -15.73 -5.36 -3.82
N ASP A 91 -16.38 -4.21 -3.74
CA ASP A 91 -16.94 -3.44 -4.85
C ASP A 91 -16.04 -2.26 -5.28
N LEU A 92 -14.76 -2.27 -4.89
CA LEU A 92 -13.79 -1.20 -5.19
C LEU A 92 -13.68 -0.89 -6.68
N LEU A 93 -13.49 -1.92 -7.52
CA LEU A 93 -13.24 -1.74 -8.96
C LEU A 93 -14.41 -1.05 -9.65
N ASP A 94 -15.61 -1.60 -9.45
CA ASP A 94 -16.83 -1.10 -10.08
C ASP A 94 -17.13 0.32 -9.62
N PHE A 95 -17.01 0.59 -8.32
CA PHE A 95 -17.23 1.93 -7.77
C PHE A 95 -16.25 2.95 -8.35
N CYS A 96 -14.95 2.65 -8.34
CA CYS A 96 -13.92 3.56 -8.84
C CYS A 96 -14.13 3.87 -10.33
N ARG A 97 -14.44 2.86 -11.14
CA ARG A 97 -14.73 3.02 -12.57
C ARG A 97 -15.96 3.87 -12.81
N ILE A 98 -17.08 3.57 -12.15
CA ILE A 98 -18.33 4.33 -12.30
C ILE A 98 -18.13 5.80 -11.90
N ALA A 99 -17.40 6.03 -10.80
CA ALA A 99 -17.13 7.39 -10.33
C ALA A 99 -16.19 8.15 -11.28
N SER A 100 -15.09 7.55 -11.76
CA SER A 100 -14.20 8.21 -12.71
C SER A 100 -14.89 8.49 -14.04
N ASP A 101 -15.65 7.54 -14.58
CA ASP A 101 -16.41 7.70 -15.83
C ASP A 101 -17.47 8.82 -15.71
N ALA A 102 -17.98 9.07 -14.49
CA ALA A 102 -18.86 10.20 -14.16
C ALA A 102 -18.12 11.53 -13.93
N GLY A 103 -16.82 11.61 -14.25
CA GLY A 103 -16.01 12.83 -14.16
C GLY A 103 -15.48 13.15 -12.77
N LYS A 104 -15.47 12.19 -11.83
CA LYS A 104 -14.97 12.39 -10.46
C LYS A 104 -13.47 12.18 -10.37
N THR A 105 -12.82 12.90 -9.44
CA THR A 105 -11.47 12.55 -8.98
C THR A 105 -11.58 11.51 -7.88
N VAL A 106 -11.16 10.29 -8.12
CA VAL A 106 -11.16 9.20 -7.14
C VAL A 106 -9.75 9.01 -6.61
N ILE A 107 -9.55 9.07 -5.30
CA ILE A 107 -8.26 8.85 -4.64
C ILE A 107 -8.42 7.68 -3.68
N VAL A 108 -7.62 6.63 -3.86
CA VAL A 108 -7.71 5.39 -3.08
C VAL A 108 -6.42 5.20 -2.28
N SER A 109 -6.54 4.96 -0.98
CA SER A 109 -5.45 4.51 -0.10
C SER A 109 -5.70 3.05 0.24
N ALA A 110 -4.72 2.17 -0.01
CA ALA A 110 -4.89 0.74 0.25
C ALA A 110 -3.58 -0.01 0.51
N LEU A 111 -3.67 -1.19 1.13
CA LEU A 111 -2.57 -2.17 1.13
C LEU A 111 -2.53 -2.88 -0.23
N ASP A 112 -1.37 -2.92 -0.89
CA ASP A 112 -1.20 -3.69 -2.13
C ASP A 112 -1.04 -5.20 -1.88
N GLY A 113 -0.54 -5.57 -0.70
CA GLY A 113 -0.36 -6.97 -0.31
C GLY A 113 -0.76 -7.23 1.14
N ASP A 114 -1.25 -8.44 1.38
CA ASP A 114 -1.52 -8.96 2.72
C ASP A 114 -0.22 -9.36 3.45
N PHE A 115 -0.36 -9.93 4.65
CA PHE A 115 0.78 -10.37 5.46
C PHE A 115 1.62 -11.50 4.83
N LEU A 116 1.12 -12.15 3.78
CA LEU A 116 1.79 -13.17 2.97
C LEU A 116 2.35 -12.60 1.65
N ARG A 117 2.18 -11.30 1.39
CA ARG A 117 2.48 -10.61 0.13
C ARG A 117 1.62 -11.08 -1.06
N LYS A 118 0.45 -11.66 -0.80
CA LYS A 118 -0.55 -11.90 -1.83
C LYS A 118 -1.33 -10.62 -2.09
N PRO A 119 -1.85 -10.38 -3.30
CA PRO A 119 -2.75 -9.26 -3.57
C PRO A 119 -3.87 -9.16 -2.52
N PHE A 120 -4.09 -7.97 -1.97
CA PHE A 120 -5.13 -7.74 -0.96
C PHE A 120 -6.39 -7.20 -1.64
N GLY A 121 -7.47 -7.99 -1.63
CA GLY A 121 -8.73 -7.62 -2.27
C GLY A 121 -8.51 -7.35 -3.76
N HIS A 122 -9.16 -6.31 -4.28
CA HIS A 122 -9.07 -5.93 -5.69
C HIS A 122 -8.07 -4.79 -5.97
N VAL A 123 -7.17 -4.48 -5.03
CA VAL A 123 -6.25 -3.32 -5.15
C VAL A 123 -5.31 -3.47 -6.36
N CYS A 124 -4.76 -4.66 -6.59
CA CYS A 124 -3.89 -4.89 -7.74
C CYS A 124 -4.64 -4.85 -9.08
N GLU A 125 -5.92 -5.24 -9.09
CA GLU A 125 -6.78 -5.19 -10.27
C GLU A 125 -7.18 -3.75 -10.64
N LEU A 126 -7.09 -2.81 -9.69
CA LEU A 126 -7.39 -1.39 -9.91
C LEU A 126 -6.28 -0.69 -10.72
N VAL A 127 -5.03 -1.16 -10.61
CA VAL A 127 -3.82 -0.54 -11.21
C VAL A 127 -3.96 -0.19 -12.69
N PRO A 128 -4.47 -1.05 -13.59
CA PRO A 128 -4.59 -0.73 -15.01
C PRO A 128 -5.57 0.40 -15.34
N MET A 129 -6.46 0.75 -14.41
CA MET A 129 -7.44 1.84 -14.55
C MET A 129 -6.94 3.15 -13.94
N CYS A 130 -5.77 3.17 -13.29
CA CYS A 130 -5.27 4.36 -12.61
C CYS A 130 -4.39 5.24 -13.51
N GLU A 131 -4.66 6.54 -13.53
CA GLU A 131 -3.78 7.55 -14.12
C GLU A 131 -2.54 7.81 -13.24
N SER A 132 -2.61 7.49 -11.94
CA SER A 132 -1.47 7.61 -11.04
C SER A 132 -1.45 6.47 -10.02
N VAL A 133 -0.29 5.83 -9.88
CA VAL A 133 -0.04 4.83 -8.84
C VAL A 133 1.22 5.22 -8.08
N MET A 134 1.11 5.35 -6.75
CA MET A 134 2.20 5.70 -5.86
C MET A 134 2.34 4.62 -4.80
N LYS A 135 3.52 3.98 -4.73
CA LYS A 135 3.84 3.05 -3.65
C LYS A 135 4.70 3.74 -2.61
N LEU A 136 4.11 4.03 -1.46
CA LEU A 136 4.81 4.55 -0.30
C LEU A 136 5.63 3.43 0.37
N THR A 137 6.77 3.82 0.93
CA THR A 137 7.60 2.98 1.78
C THR A 137 7.46 3.41 3.23
N ALA A 138 7.66 2.48 4.15
CA ALA A 138 7.80 2.75 5.58
C ALA A 138 9.28 2.60 5.99
N VAL A 139 9.59 2.81 7.28
CA VAL A 139 10.88 2.39 7.84
C VAL A 139 10.75 0.96 8.38
N CYS A 140 11.74 0.11 8.11
CA CYS A 140 11.73 -1.26 8.61
C CYS A 140 11.87 -1.29 10.14
N MET A 141 10.89 -1.84 10.83
CA MET A 141 10.85 -1.94 12.29
C MET A 141 11.75 -3.05 12.88
N MET A 142 12.40 -3.84 12.01
CA MET A 142 13.34 -4.92 12.38
C MET A 142 14.81 -4.58 12.15
N CYS A 143 15.16 -3.75 11.16
CA CYS A 143 16.55 -3.31 10.99
C CYS A 143 16.74 -1.82 11.24
N HIS A 144 15.67 -1.02 11.22
CA HIS A 144 15.66 0.44 11.43
C HIS A 144 16.50 1.26 10.43
N THR A 145 17.13 0.60 9.46
CA THR A 145 18.08 1.21 8.51
C THR A 145 17.61 1.19 7.06
N LYS A 146 16.64 0.32 6.73
CA LYS A 146 16.16 0.12 5.35
C LYS A 146 14.70 0.54 5.23
N GLU A 147 14.32 0.92 4.01
CA GLU A 147 12.93 1.06 3.63
C GLU A 147 12.19 -0.27 3.74
N ALA A 148 10.94 -0.19 4.18
CA ALA A 148 10.01 -1.29 4.28
C ALA A 148 8.95 -1.20 3.19
N SER A 149 8.76 -2.32 2.49
CA SER A 149 7.74 -2.47 1.44
C SER A 149 6.71 -3.53 1.77
N PHE A 150 6.85 -4.21 2.92
CA PHE A 150 6.01 -5.34 3.30
C PHE A 150 5.50 -5.20 4.73
N THR A 151 4.32 -5.76 4.97
CA THR A 151 3.75 -5.90 6.32
C THR A 151 3.91 -7.34 6.77
N ARG A 152 4.54 -7.55 7.93
CA ARG A 152 4.67 -8.87 8.56
C ARG A 152 3.76 -8.91 9.78
N ARG A 153 2.95 -9.97 9.89
CA ARG A 153 2.14 -10.27 11.08
C ARG A 153 3.02 -10.89 12.17
N THR A 154 2.80 -10.49 13.42
CA THR A 154 3.57 -10.94 14.59
C THR A 154 2.76 -11.82 15.56
N VAL A 155 1.48 -12.04 15.27
CA VAL A 155 0.58 -12.92 16.04
C VAL A 155 0.22 -14.17 15.24
N ALA A 156 0.00 -15.28 15.93
CA ALA A 156 -0.41 -16.55 15.30
C ALA A 156 -1.90 -16.49 14.92
N SER A 157 -2.16 -16.12 13.67
CA SER A 157 -3.48 -16.16 13.05
C SER A 157 -3.30 -16.28 11.54
N ASP A 158 -4.13 -17.10 10.90
CA ASP A 158 -4.11 -17.31 9.44
C ASP A 158 -5.19 -16.51 8.71
N ALA A 159 -6.09 -15.83 9.43
CA ALA A 159 -7.15 -15.02 8.83
C ALA A 159 -6.54 -13.89 7.98
N GLN A 160 -6.94 -13.75 6.71
CA GLN A 160 -6.40 -12.67 5.86
C GLN A 160 -6.77 -11.30 6.44
N GLU A 161 -8.05 -11.13 6.78
CA GLU A 161 -8.56 -9.97 7.50
C GLU A 161 -8.44 -10.17 9.01
N LEU A 162 -7.55 -9.40 9.63
CA LEU A 162 -7.41 -9.31 11.07
C LEU A 162 -7.07 -7.86 11.41
N ILE A 163 -8.06 -7.13 11.93
CA ILE A 163 -7.91 -5.71 12.29
C ILE A 163 -6.95 -5.59 13.48
N GLY A 164 -5.87 -4.84 13.29
CA GLY A 164 -4.84 -4.62 14.31
C GLY A 164 -3.85 -3.54 13.90
N GLY A 165 -3.07 -3.04 14.85
CA GLY A 165 -2.05 -2.02 14.64
C GLY A 165 -0.64 -2.59 14.86
N ALA A 166 0.22 -1.80 15.51
CA ALA A 166 1.58 -2.16 15.86
C ALA A 166 1.70 -3.33 16.86
N ASP A 167 0.60 -3.70 17.50
CA ASP A 167 0.49 -4.85 18.38
C ASP A 167 0.51 -6.18 17.61
N MET A 168 -0.01 -6.19 16.38
CA MET A 168 -0.16 -7.39 15.53
C MET A 168 0.70 -7.37 14.26
N TYR A 169 1.20 -6.20 13.86
CA TYR A 169 1.87 -6.02 12.57
C TYR A 169 3.09 -5.11 12.67
N ILE A 170 4.05 -5.34 11.78
CA ILE A 170 5.23 -4.49 11.59
C ILE A 170 5.53 -4.27 10.11
N ALA A 171 6.10 -3.11 9.78
CA ALA A 171 6.67 -2.85 8.46
C ALA A 171 8.09 -3.46 8.36
N THR A 172 8.37 -4.18 7.28
CA THR A 172 9.65 -4.86 7.06
C THR A 172 10.22 -4.64 5.67
N CYS A 173 11.55 -4.57 5.60
CA CYS A 173 12.29 -4.70 4.35
C CYS A 173 12.26 -6.16 3.87
N ARG A 174 12.74 -6.42 2.66
CA ARG A 174 12.74 -7.76 2.05
C ARG A 174 13.44 -8.82 2.90
N GLU A 175 14.63 -8.50 3.41
CA GLU A 175 15.43 -9.43 4.21
C GLU A 175 14.75 -9.75 5.54
N CYS A 176 14.28 -8.74 6.27
CA CYS A 176 13.61 -8.93 7.55
C CYS A 176 12.25 -9.64 7.43
N PHE A 177 11.55 -9.48 6.29
CA PHE A 177 10.33 -10.23 6.00
C PHE A 177 10.60 -11.72 5.87
N LEU A 178 11.67 -12.09 5.14
CA LEU A 178 12.06 -13.48 4.91
C LEU A 178 12.77 -14.13 6.11
N ASN A 179 13.16 -13.35 7.11
CA ASN A 179 13.81 -13.87 8.30
C ASN A 179 12.82 -14.70 9.13
N PRO A 180 13.05 -16.02 9.33
CA PRO A 180 12.14 -16.86 10.08
C PRO A 180 12.06 -16.45 11.56
N VAL A 181 13.12 -15.81 12.09
CA VAL A 181 13.16 -15.35 13.49
C VAL A 181 12.28 -14.12 13.64
N PRO A 182 11.25 -14.16 14.50
CA PRO A 182 10.46 -12.98 14.82
C PRO A 182 11.28 -12.00 15.68
N PRO A 183 10.96 -10.70 15.67
CA PRO A 183 11.57 -9.75 16.60
C PRO A 183 11.29 -10.15 18.04
N SER A 184 12.25 -9.87 18.94
CA SER A 184 12.07 -10.17 20.36
C SER A 184 10.88 -9.41 20.95
N PRO A 185 10.16 -9.97 21.94
CA PRO A 185 9.04 -9.29 22.57
C PRO A 185 9.40 -7.91 23.13
N ALA A 186 10.58 -7.77 23.76
CA ALA A 186 11.07 -6.50 24.28
C ALA A 186 11.26 -5.44 23.18
N ARG A 187 11.77 -5.84 22.01
CA ARG A 187 11.89 -4.94 20.85
C ARG A 187 10.53 -4.50 20.34
N MET A 188 9.57 -5.43 20.28
CA MET A 188 8.20 -5.13 19.87
C MET A 188 7.50 -4.16 20.81
N VAL A 189 7.73 -4.25 22.12
CA VAL A 189 7.22 -3.26 23.09
C VAL A 189 7.74 -1.87 22.77
N ARG A 190 9.05 -1.70 22.60
CA ARG A 190 9.66 -0.39 22.25
C ARG A 190 9.11 0.20 20.95
N VAL A 191 8.92 -0.63 19.93
CA VAL A 191 8.33 -0.19 18.64
C VAL A 191 6.88 0.27 18.83
N ARG A 192 6.08 -0.47 19.59
CA ARG A 192 4.68 -0.10 19.88
C ARG A 192 4.61 1.22 20.65
N ASP A 193 5.46 1.40 21.65
CA ASP A 193 5.48 2.62 22.46
C ASP A 193 5.85 3.83 21.59
N ALA A 194 6.89 3.71 20.76
CA ALA A 194 7.27 4.75 19.82
C ALA A 194 6.15 5.11 18.82
N ILE A 195 5.40 4.12 18.31
CA ILE A 195 4.27 4.38 17.41
C ILE A 195 3.13 5.09 18.14
N ARG A 196 2.79 4.63 19.36
CA ARG A 196 1.76 5.26 20.19
C ARG A 196 2.11 6.70 20.55
N ASP A 197 3.39 6.99 20.79
CA ASP A 197 3.85 8.34 21.10
C ASP A 197 3.69 9.27 19.88
N VAL A 198 4.02 8.79 18.67
CA VAL A 198 3.80 9.53 17.42
C VAL A 198 2.31 9.72 17.14
N GLU A 199 1.48 8.67 17.31
CA GLU A 199 0.03 8.76 17.14
C GLU A 199 -0.61 9.72 18.13
N ARG A 200 -0.13 9.76 19.38
CA ARG A 200 -0.58 10.73 20.39
C ARG A 200 -0.19 12.15 20.00
N ALA A 201 1.06 12.36 19.59
CA ALA A 201 1.55 13.68 19.18
C ALA A 201 0.84 14.22 17.93
N THR A 202 0.42 13.34 17.02
CA THR A 202 -0.28 13.72 15.77
C THR A 202 -1.79 13.89 15.95
N THR A 203 -2.37 13.38 17.04
CA THR A 203 -3.80 13.54 17.38
C THR A 203 -4.07 14.64 18.40
N SER A 204 -3.10 15.01 19.24
CA SER A 204 -3.19 16.18 20.11
C SER A 204 -2.94 17.45 19.31
N THR A 205 -3.85 18.42 19.36
CA THR A 205 -3.71 19.73 18.70
C THR A 205 -2.61 20.63 19.29
N ASP A 206 -1.86 20.17 20.29
CA ASP A 206 -0.80 20.91 20.99
C ASP A 206 0.41 20.01 21.35
N ALA A 207 1.06 19.37 20.38
CA ALA A 207 2.33 18.67 20.63
C ALA A 207 3.54 19.52 20.18
N PRO A 208 4.53 19.78 21.06
CA PRO A 208 5.80 20.35 20.64
C PRO A 208 6.57 19.36 19.75
N ALA A 209 7.45 19.90 18.90
CA ALA A 209 8.23 19.14 17.92
C ALA A 209 8.92 17.91 18.56
N PRO A 210 8.94 16.75 17.87
CA PRO A 210 9.54 15.54 18.42
C PRO A 210 11.03 15.77 18.67
N GLN A 211 11.46 15.63 19.92
CA GLN A 211 12.86 15.63 20.28
C GLN A 211 13.50 14.32 19.80
N ARG A 212 14.70 14.42 19.19
CA ARG A 212 15.50 13.26 18.81
C ARG A 212 15.75 12.40 20.05
N ILE A 213 15.28 11.15 20.02
CA ILE A 213 15.72 10.14 20.98
C ILE A 213 17.16 9.78 20.61
N ILE A 214 18.11 10.34 21.36
CA ILE A 214 19.51 9.88 21.34
C ILE A 214 19.52 8.59 22.15
N VAL A 215 19.73 7.47 21.47
CA VAL A 215 20.05 6.21 22.15
C VAL A 215 21.53 6.31 22.51
N GLU A 216 21.85 6.60 23.76
CA GLU A 216 23.21 6.46 24.28
C GLU A 216 23.53 4.96 24.34
N GLU A 217 24.47 4.52 23.50
CA GLU A 217 25.12 3.23 23.66
C GLU A 217 25.99 3.31 24.91
N SER A 218 25.60 2.61 25.97
CA SER A 218 26.46 2.43 27.14
C SER A 218 27.58 1.45 26.77
N ASP A 219 28.80 1.98 26.69
CA ASP A 219 30.06 1.23 26.60
C ASP A 219 30.15 0.19 27.72
N GLU A 220 30.06 -1.10 27.36
CA GLU A 220 30.68 -2.16 28.14
C GLU A 220 32.11 -2.33 27.65
N THR A 221 33.05 -1.91 28.50
CA THR A 221 34.48 -2.05 28.31
C THR A 221 34.91 -3.47 28.69
N GLU A 222 35.29 -4.29 27.72
CA GLU A 222 36.12 -5.48 27.96
C GLU A 222 37.36 -5.49 27.07
N THR A 223 38.47 -5.16 27.72
CA THR A 223 39.85 -5.65 27.55
C THR A 223 40.35 -6.09 26.17
N SER A 224 41.29 -5.28 25.68
CA SER A 224 42.30 -5.54 24.65
C SER A 224 42.89 -6.96 24.63
N ALA A 225 42.82 -7.61 23.47
CA ALA A 225 43.85 -8.53 23.01
C ALA A 225 44.12 -8.28 21.51
N ASP A 226 45.38 -7.95 21.26
CA ASP A 226 46.06 -7.69 20.00
C ASP A 226 45.94 -8.85 18.99
N VAL A 227 45.34 -8.60 17.82
CA VAL A 227 45.61 -9.37 16.59
C VAL A 227 45.48 -8.44 15.37
N SER A 228 46.60 -8.21 14.69
CA SER A 228 46.69 -7.47 13.42
C SER A 228 45.81 -8.06 12.30
N PRO A 229 45.22 -7.25 11.40
CA PRO A 229 44.38 -7.78 10.32
C PRO A 229 45.24 -8.32 9.17
N LYS A 230 45.29 -9.65 9.01
CA LYS A 230 45.65 -10.27 7.73
C LYS A 230 44.50 -10.04 6.75
N MET A 231 44.76 -9.27 5.69
CA MET A 231 43.86 -9.17 4.54
C MET A 231 43.71 -10.55 3.88
N LEU A 232 42.55 -11.18 4.04
CA LEU A 232 42.11 -12.30 3.21
C LEU A 232 41.24 -11.74 2.09
N ASN A 233 41.85 -11.57 0.91
CA ASN A 233 41.13 -11.42 -0.35
C ASN A 233 40.37 -12.72 -0.63
N LEU A 234 39.08 -12.78 -0.25
CA LEU A 234 38.16 -13.80 -0.76
C LEU A 234 37.50 -13.26 -2.02
N ALA A 235 37.86 -13.85 -3.16
CA ALA A 235 37.13 -13.68 -4.41
C ALA A 235 35.68 -14.19 -4.25
N PRO A 236 34.69 -13.55 -4.89
CA PRO A 236 33.31 -14.02 -4.84
C PRO A 236 33.17 -15.43 -5.45
N PRO A 237 32.30 -16.30 -4.93
CA PRO A 237 32.07 -17.62 -5.51
C PRO A 237 31.49 -17.50 -6.93
N PRO A 238 31.81 -18.43 -7.84
CA PRO A 238 31.27 -18.41 -9.20
C PRO A 238 29.76 -18.67 -9.18
N PHE A 239 29.03 -17.97 -10.05
CA PHE A 239 27.60 -18.18 -10.27
C PHE A 239 27.36 -19.61 -10.81
N PRO A 240 26.28 -20.30 -10.41
CA PRO A 240 25.90 -21.56 -11.02
C PRO A 240 25.46 -21.33 -12.47
N GLU A 241 26.03 -22.10 -13.39
CA GLU A 241 25.66 -22.09 -14.81
C GLU A 241 24.19 -22.50 -14.98
N VAL A 242 23.42 -21.65 -15.66
CA VAL A 242 22.05 -21.95 -16.07
C VAL A 242 22.12 -22.73 -17.39
N PRO A 243 21.54 -23.93 -17.51
CA PRO A 243 21.54 -24.65 -18.77
C PRO A 243 20.72 -23.88 -19.82
N VAL A 244 21.39 -23.49 -20.91
CA VAL A 244 20.77 -22.93 -22.10
C VAL A 244 19.93 -24.01 -22.76
N VAL A 245 18.60 -23.92 -22.63
CA VAL A 245 17.69 -24.73 -23.42
C VAL A 245 17.72 -24.20 -24.84
N ALA A 246 18.41 -24.91 -25.73
CA ALA A 246 18.42 -24.62 -27.16
C ALA A 246 17.02 -24.87 -27.74
N THR A 247 16.27 -23.80 -28.00
CA THR A 247 15.09 -23.85 -28.85
C THR A 247 15.54 -24.10 -30.29
N LYS A 248 15.28 -25.32 -30.81
CA LYS A 248 15.36 -25.61 -32.24
C LYS A 248 14.35 -24.74 -32.97
N LEU A 249 14.83 -23.69 -33.64
CA LEU A 249 14.10 -23.00 -34.69
C LEU A 249 13.88 -24.00 -35.84
N ALA A 250 12.63 -24.41 -36.04
CA ALA A 250 12.22 -25.10 -37.26
C ALA A 250 12.13 -24.04 -38.37
N SER A 251 13.06 -24.11 -39.32
CA SER A 251 13.06 -23.32 -40.55
C SER A 251 11.90 -23.73 -41.45
N HIS A 252 11.21 -22.73 -41.99
CA HIS A 252 10.18 -22.82 -43.02
C HIS A 252 10.64 -23.63 -44.25
N GLU A 253 9.82 -24.58 -44.68
CA GLU A 253 9.67 -24.94 -46.09
C GLU A 253 8.31 -24.42 -46.57
N ILE A 254 8.36 -23.39 -47.42
CA ILE A 254 7.22 -22.91 -48.19
C ILE A 254 7.21 -23.74 -49.48
N THR A 255 6.22 -24.61 -49.65
CA THR A 255 5.95 -25.28 -50.93
C THR A 255 4.58 -24.85 -51.46
N SER A 256 4.62 -24.17 -52.61
CA SER A 256 3.66 -24.11 -53.72
C SER A 256 2.13 -24.08 -53.46
N GLU A 257 1.50 -23.02 -53.99
CA GLU A 257 0.06 -22.92 -54.33
C GLU A 257 -0.47 -24.14 -55.13
N PRO A 258 -1.79 -24.41 -55.09
CA PRO A 258 -2.61 -23.92 -56.21
C PRO A 258 -4.05 -23.44 -55.87
N ALA A 259 -4.45 -22.44 -56.65
CA ALA A 259 -5.76 -22.22 -57.30
C ALA A 259 -7.00 -21.76 -56.49
N LEU A 260 -7.39 -20.52 -56.81
CA LEU A 260 -8.71 -19.92 -56.60
C LEU A 260 -9.87 -20.83 -57.04
N LYS A 261 -10.91 -20.91 -56.19
CA LYS A 261 -12.31 -21.09 -56.63
C LYS A 261 -13.18 -19.98 -56.04
N LYS A 262 -13.77 -19.19 -56.93
CA LYS A 262 -14.79 -18.16 -56.67
C LYS A 262 -16.03 -18.80 -56.03
N ALA A 263 -16.55 -18.20 -54.95
CA ALA A 263 -17.90 -18.44 -54.48
C ALA A 263 -18.67 -17.11 -54.47
N ARG A 264 -19.77 -17.09 -55.23
CA ARG A 264 -20.72 -15.99 -55.43
C ARG A 264 -21.57 -15.78 -54.16
N CYS A 265 -21.93 -14.52 -53.89
CA CYS A 265 -23.05 -14.13 -53.03
C CYS A 265 -24.38 -14.63 -53.60
N GLU A 266 -25.23 -15.23 -52.77
CA GLU A 266 -26.69 -15.20 -52.90
C GLU A 266 -27.32 -15.09 -51.51
N SER A 267 -28.21 -14.12 -51.34
CA SER A 267 -29.09 -13.89 -50.19
C SER A 267 -30.50 -14.44 -50.48
N PRO A 268 -31.21 -15.00 -49.49
CA PRO A 268 -32.65 -15.27 -49.66
C PRO A 268 -33.51 -14.86 -48.45
N PRO A 269 -34.83 -15.05 -48.51
CA PRO A 269 -35.85 -14.27 -49.22
C PRO A 269 -36.61 -13.30 -48.31
#